data_AF-A0A8T5Y0F3-F1
#
_entry.id   AF-A0A8T5Y0F3-F1
#
_cell.length_a   1.000
_cell.length_b   1.000
_cell.length_c   1.000
_cell.angle_alpha   90.00
_cell.angle_beta   90.00
_cell.angle_gamma   90.00
#
_symmetry.space_group_name_H-M   'P 1'
#
loop_
_entity.id
_entity.type
_entity.pdbx_description
1 polymer ?
#
loop_
_entity_poly.entity_id
_entity_poly.type
_entity_poly.pdbx_seq_one_letter_code
_entity_poly.pdbx_strand_id
1 'polypeptide(L)'
;MNNLSEAGRLYLADYAILKEAQDDVHSYLETVIDHVYEALKEAKEQFNPTSPLAWGIWRNSDKTKINIDLVSKKEQFPFINKLNFTIRYRDIRLDKYLKRPDTVGVSMWSTNGFLSNIKKLSTDRFNGMEALAKENGIDLDFTRKYNFKEIIELDLNDASKSADNIVESLQDKWHALNEVVELLAKNE
;
A
#
# COMPACT_ATOMS: atom_id res chain seq x y z
N MET A 1 10.98 -25.40 -35.82
CA MET A 1 9.63 -25.07 -36.33
C MET A 1 9.76 -23.80 -37.14
N ASN A 2 9.38 -23.83 -38.43
CA ASN A 2 9.60 -22.69 -39.34
C ASN A 2 8.32 -21.88 -39.63
N ASN A 3 7.15 -22.37 -39.19
CA ASN A 3 5.84 -21.74 -39.44
C ASN A 3 5.06 -21.59 -38.14
N LEU A 4 4.30 -20.50 -37.99
CA LEU A 4 3.33 -20.30 -36.91
C LEU A 4 2.18 -21.30 -37.03
N SER A 5 1.65 -21.73 -35.88
CA SER A 5 0.36 -22.41 -35.81
C SER A 5 -0.76 -21.47 -36.27
N GLU A 6 -1.93 -22.04 -36.57
CA GLU A 6 -3.13 -21.26 -36.88
C GLU A 6 -3.51 -20.30 -35.74
N ALA A 7 -3.43 -20.77 -34.50
CA ALA A 7 -3.62 -19.93 -33.31
C ALA A 7 -2.62 -18.76 -33.25
N GLY A 8 -1.35 -18.99 -33.62
CA GLY A 8 -0.34 -17.93 -33.67
C GLY A 8 -0.62 -16.88 -34.76
N ARG A 9 -1.20 -17.28 -35.90
CA ARG A 9 -1.63 -16.33 -36.95
C ARG A 9 -2.84 -15.51 -36.53
N LEU A 10 -3.82 -16.13 -35.87
CA LEU A 10 -4.98 -15.44 -35.32
C LEU A 10 -4.56 -14.42 -34.25
N TYR A 11 -3.66 -14.82 -33.34
CA TYR A 11 -3.11 -13.88 -32.35
C TYR A 11 -2.41 -12.68 -33.01
N LEU A 12 -1.62 -12.88 -34.07
CA LEU A 12 -0.99 -11.76 -34.78
C LEU A 12 -2.01 -10.86 -35.48
N ALA A 13 -3.10 -11.42 -35.99
CA ALA A 13 -4.18 -10.63 -36.57
C ALA A 13 -4.88 -9.76 -35.51
N ASP A 14 -5.13 -10.33 -34.33
CA ASP A 14 -5.78 -9.64 -33.21
C ASP A 14 -4.82 -8.76 -32.41
N TYR A 15 -3.51 -8.86 -32.66
CA TYR A 15 -2.47 -8.19 -31.87
C TYR A 15 -2.67 -6.68 -31.77
N ALA A 16 -3.07 -6.02 -32.86
CA ALA A 16 -3.30 -4.58 -32.86
C ALA A 16 -4.44 -4.18 -31.91
N ILE A 17 -5.54 -4.94 -31.91
CA ILE A 17 -6.71 -4.72 -31.05
C ILE A 17 -6.36 -5.00 -29.58
N LEU A 18 -5.64 -6.09 -29.33
CA LEU A 18 -5.16 -6.43 -27.99
C LEU A 18 -4.18 -5.39 -27.46
N LYS A 19 -3.36 -4.80 -28.34
CA LYS A 19 -2.41 -3.75 -27.99
C LYS A 19 -3.12 -2.44 -27.64
N GLU A 20 -4.11 -2.05 -28.43
CA GLU A 20 -4.97 -0.88 -28.15
C GLU A 20 -5.67 -1.03 -26.80
N ALA A 21 -6.34 -2.17 -26.56
CA ALA A 21 -7.00 -2.45 -25.29
C ALA A 21 -6.02 -2.46 -24.10
N GLN A 22 -4.78 -2.95 -24.29
CA GLN A 22 -3.74 -2.88 -23.26
C GLN A 22 -3.38 -1.43 -22.93
N ASP A 23 -3.22 -0.59 -23.95
CA ASP A 23 -2.82 0.82 -23.77
C ASP A 23 -3.94 1.63 -23.10
N ASP A 24 -5.22 1.32 -23.37
CA ASP A 24 -6.38 1.88 -22.68
C ASP A 24 -6.39 1.50 -21.18
N VAL A 25 -6.19 0.21 -20.88
CA VAL A 25 -6.11 -0.27 -19.49
C VAL A 25 -4.94 0.38 -18.74
N HIS A 26 -3.79 0.53 -19.39
CA HIS A 26 -2.65 1.21 -18.79
C HIS A 26 -2.96 2.67 -18.48
N SER A 27 -3.59 3.38 -19.43
CA SER A 27 -4.00 4.77 -19.26
C SER A 27 -4.99 4.93 -18.11
N TYR A 28 -5.99 4.04 -18.03
CA TYR A 28 -6.93 3.99 -16.91
C TYR A 28 -6.24 3.81 -15.56
N LEU A 29 -5.36 2.81 -15.44
CA LEU A 29 -4.62 2.54 -14.19
C LEU A 29 -3.68 3.69 -13.80
N GLU A 30 -3.09 4.36 -14.79
CA GLU A 30 -2.28 5.57 -14.56
C GLU A 30 -3.13 6.74 -14.04
N THR A 31 -4.34 6.94 -14.55
CA THR A 31 -5.26 7.94 -14.00
C THR A 31 -5.63 7.63 -12.56
N VAL A 32 -5.97 6.37 -12.26
CA VAL A 32 -6.31 5.94 -10.89
C VAL A 32 -5.15 6.23 -9.93
N ILE A 33 -3.93 5.78 -10.24
CA ILE A 33 -2.78 5.98 -9.35
C ILE A 33 -2.32 7.44 -9.28
N ASP A 34 -2.56 8.26 -10.32
CA ASP A 34 -2.34 9.71 -10.27
C ASP A 34 -3.27 10.36 -9.25
N HIS A 35 -4.58 10.07 -9.32
CA HIS A 35 -5.55 10.58 -8.35
C HIS A 35 -5.26 10.11 -6.92
N VAL A 36 -4.98 8.81 -6.72
CA VAL A 36 -4.64 8.28 -5.39
C VAL A 36 -3.41 8.98 -4.82
N TYR A 37 -2.37 9.19 -5.62
CA TYR A 37 -1.13 9.78 -5.15
C TYR A 37 -1.29 11.25 -4.74
N GLU A 38 -2.01 12.06 -5.53
CA GLU A 38 -2.25 13.46 -5.18
C GLU A 38 -3.15 13.59 -3.96
N ALA A 39 -4.24 12.80 -3.86
CA ALA A 39 -5.10 12.80 -2.68
C ALA A 39 -4.36 12.41 -1.39
N LEU A 40 -3.44 11.43 -1.46
CA LEU A 40 -2.63 11.04 -0.30
C LEU A 40 -1.62 12.13 0.10
N LYS A 41 -1.04 12.85 -0.86
CA LYS A 41 -0.15 13.98 -0.58
C LYS A 41 -0.90 15.11 0.14
N GLU A 42 -2.10 15.44 -0.32
CA GLU A 42 -2.96 16.44 0.33
C GLU A 42 -3.29 16.00 1.76
N ALA A 43 -3.67 14.73 1.95
CA ALA A 43 -3.96 14.18 3.28
C ALA A 43 -2.73 14.19 4.21
N LYS A 44 -1.51 14.07 3.67
CA LYS A 44 -0.27 14.10 4.46
C LYS A 44 -0.11 15.35 5.29
N GLU A 45 -0.57 16.50 4.79
CA GLU A 45 -0.44 17.77 5.49
C GLU A 45 -1.18 17.79 6.84
N GLN A 46 -2.10 16.84 7.06
CA GLN A 46 -2.87 16.68 8.28
C GLN A 46 -2.12 15.93 9.40
N PHE A 47 -0.97 15.29 9.10
CA PHE A 47 -0.25 14.47 10.07
C PHE A 47 0.90 15.23 10.75
N ASN A 48 0.95 15.11 12.09
CA ASN A 48 1.69 15.95 13.02
C ASN A 48 3.18 16.23 12.63
N PRO A 49 3.53 17.44 12.16
CA PRO A 49 4.88 17.76 11.69
C PRO A 49 5.94 17.73 12.80
N THR A 50 5.52 17.85 14.07
CA THR A 50 6.42 17.89 15.24
C THR A 50 6.82 16.50 15.76
N SER A 51 6.21 15.43 15.26
CA SER A 51 6.51 14.06 15.68
C SER A 51 7.97 13.67 15.36
N PRO A 52 8.66 12.90 16.24
CA PRO A 52 9.94 12.27 15.93
C PRO A 52 9.83 11.20 14.83
N LEU A 53 8.60 10.89 14.42
CA LEU A 53 8.27 9.99 13.32
C LEU A 53 7.67 10.81 12.17
N ALA A 54 7.95 10.41 10.94
CA ALA A 54 7.51 11.09 9.73
C ALA A 54 6.92 10.09 8.76
N TRP A 55 5.85 10.48 8.08
CA TRP A 55 5.31 9.71 6.97
C TRP A 55 5.86 10.24 5.65
N GLY A 56 6.47 9.35 4.87
CA GLY A 56 6.87 9.59 3.48
C GLY A 56 5.83 9.00 2.54
N ILE A 57 5.52 9.69 1.43
CA ILE A 57 4.70 9.12 0.36
C ILE A 57 5.52 9.20 -0.91
N TRP A 58 5.64 8.07 -1.60
CA TRP A 58 6.44 7.96 -2.81
C TRP A 58 5.71 7.10 -3.82
N ARG A 59 5.79 7.49 -5.09
CA ARG A 59 5.32 6.68 -6.23
C ARG A 59 6.51 6.32 -7.11
N ASN A 60 6.52 5.12 -7.65
CA ASN A 60 7.53 4.75 -8.65
C ASN A 60 7.28 5.45 -10.00
N SER A 61 8.34 5.56 -10.80
CA SER A 61 8.30 6.24 -12.10
C SER A 61 7.38 5.56 -13.11
N ASP A 62 7.25 4.23 -13.03
CA ASP A 62 6.37 3.43 -13.89
C ASP A 62 4.88 3.53 -13.51
N LYS A 63 4.55 4.28 -12.45
CA LYS A 63 3.18 4.49 -11.95
C LYS A 63 2.42 3.17 -11.68
N THR A 64 3.07 2.15 -11.11
CA THR A 64 2.40 0.89 -10.72
C THR A 64 2.27 0.71 -9.21
N LYS A 65 2.90 1.58 -8.42
CA LYS A 65 3.02 1.43 -6.97
C LYS A 65 3.15 2.77 -6.24
N ILE A 66 2.43 2.86 -5.13
CA ILE A 66 2.62 3.91 -4.11
C ILE A 66 3.10 3.23 -2.81
N ASN A 67 4.06 3.86 -2.14
CA ASN A 67 4.50 3.51 -0.79
C ASN A 67 4.15 4.68 0.15
N ILE A 68 3.57 4.35 1.30
CA ILE A 68 3.43 5.22 2.47
C ILE A 68 4.34 4.65 3.55
N ASP A 69 5.44 5.33 3.81
CA ASP A 69 6.57 4.86 4.62
C ASP A 69 6.59 5.57 5.98
N LEU A 70 6.63 4.81 7.08
CA LEU A 70 6.93 5.39 8.40
C LEU A 70 8.45 5.45 8.60
N VAL A 71 8.96 6.67 8.67
CA VAL A 71 10.37 7.01 8.83
C VAL A 71 10.63 7.57 10.22
N SER A 72 11.64 7.04 10.91
CA SER A 72 12.10 7.63 12.17
C SER A 72 13.04 8.80 11.90
N LYS A 73 12.72 10.01 12.38
CA LYS A 73 13.62 11.18 12.34
C LYS A 73 14.70 11.09 13.42
N LYS A 74 14.40 10.41 14.52
CA LYS A 74 15.32 10.10 15.63
C LYS A 74 15.14 8.64 16.03
N GLU A 75 16.18 7.99 16.54
CA GLU A 75 16.03 6.65 17.10
C GLU A 75 15.18 6.74 18.36
N GLN A 76 14.07 6.00 18.38
CA GLN A 76 13.17 5.91 19.51
C GLN A 76 12.65 4.48 19.57
N PHE A 77 12.83 3.76 20.66
CA PHE A 77 12.34 2.38 20.74
C PHE A 77 10.79 2.35 20.62
N PRO A 78 10.17 1.46 19.81
CA PRO A 78 10.76 0.39 18.98
C PRO A 78 11.22 0.82 17.56
N PHE A 79 11.03 2.08 17.18
CA PHE A 79 11.41 2.75 15.94
C PHE A 79 12.90 3.15 15.87
N ILE A 80 13.79 2.17 15.70
CA ILE A 80 15.24 2.41 15.67
C ILE A 80 15.76 2.63 14.23
N ASN A 81 15.02 2.20 13.21
CA ASN A 81 15.46 2.31 11.82
C ASN A 81 14.89 3.54 11.10
N LYS A 82 15.60 3.98 10.05
CA LYS A 82 15.08 4.99 9.10
C LYS A 82 13.77 4.58 8.45
N LEU A 83 13.46 3.29 8.35
CA LEU A 83 12.18 2.78 7.86
C LEU A 83 11.71 1.67 8.79
N ASN A 84 10.51 1.79 9.34
CA ASN A 84 9.97 0.80 10.29
C ASN A 84 8.94 -0.11 9.63
N PHE A 85 7.99 0.45 8.91
CA PHE A 85 7.00 -0.28 8.12
C PHE A 85 6.49 0.58 6.95
N THR A 86 5.83 -0.06 5.98
CA THR A 86 5.39 0.55 4.72
C THR A 86 4.00 0.04 4.35
N ILE A 87 3.03 0.94 4.14
CA ILE A 87 1.77 0.64 3.46
C ILE A 87 1.99 0.79 1.95
N ARG A 88 1.40 -0.10 1.16
CA ARG A 88 1.57 -0.14 -0.28
C ARG A 88 0.27 -0.27 -1.01
N TYR A 89 0.18 0.47 -2.09
CA TYR A 89 -0.68 0.19 -3.22
C TYR A 89 0.15 -0.46 -4.34
N ARG A 90 -0.40 -1.47 -5.02
CA ARG A 90 0.14 -2.03 -6.27
C ARG A 90 -0.99 -2.46 -7.19
N ASP A 91 -0.86 -2.18 -8.49
CA ASP A 91 -1.79 -2.71 -9.50
C ASP A 91 -1.30 -4.02 -10.13
N ILE A 92 -2.12 -4.57 -11.03
CA ILE A 92 -1.91 -5.84 -11.74
C ILE A 92 -0.61 -5.89 -12.56
N ARG A 93 -0.05 -4.74 -12.97
CA ARG A 93 1.20 -4.68 -13.75
C ARG A 93 2.41 -5.04 -12.90
N LEU A 94 2.30 -4.92 -11.57
CA LEU A 94 3.38 -5.23 -10.62
C LEU A 94 3.07 -6.42 -9.71
N ASP A 95 1.81 -6.59 -9.26
CA ASP A 95 1.45 -7.63 -8.29
C ASP A 95 0.93 -8.90 -8.97
N LYS A 96 1.84 -9.86 -9.18
CA LYS A 96 1.54 -11.19 -9.75
C LYS A 96 0.50 -12.02 -8.98
N TYR A 97 0.14 -11.62 -7.76
CA TYR A 97 -0.87 -12.33 -6.96
C TYR A 97 -2.27 -11.79 -7.19
N LEU A 98 -2.43 -10.65 -7.87
CA LEU A 98 -3.72 -10.19 -8.35
C LEU A 98 -4.10 -11.08 -9.54
N LYS A 99 -5.21 -11.81 -9.38
CA LYS A 99 -5.70 -12.75 -10.39
C LYS A 99 -6.73 -12.14 -11.31
N ARG A 100 -7.28 -10.98 -10.93
CA ARG A 100 -8.30 -10.27 -11.69
C ARG A 100 -7.75 -8.91 -12.15
N PRO A 101 -7.99 -8.52 -13.41
CA PRO A 101 -7.45 -7.27 -13.97
C PRO A 101 -8.14 -6.02 -13.41
N ASP A 102 -9.34 -6.17 -12.86
CA ASP A 102 -10.15 -5.12 -12.23
C ASP A 102 -9.85 -4.97 -10.74
N THR A 103 -8.63 -5.29 -10.30
CA THR A 103 -8.26 -5.23 -8.89
C THR A 103 -6.90 -4.61 -8.65
N VAL A 104 -6.75 -4.06 -7.46
CA VAL A 104 -5.48 -3.54 -6.92
C VAL A 104 -5.22 -4.15 -5.55
N GLY A 105 -3.95 -4.24 -5.18
CA GLY A 105 -3.51 -4.76 -3.89
C GLY A 105 -3.09 -3.64 -2.96
N VAL A 106 -3.70 -3.61 -1.78
CA VAL A 106 -3.22 -2.82 -0.65
C VAL A 106 -2.58 -3.76 0.38
N SER A 107 -1.41 -3.42 0.90
CA SER A 107 -0.75 -4.26 1.90
C SER A 107 0.19 -3.45 2.77
N MET A 108 0.44 -3.91 3.99
CA MET A 108 1.51 -3.39 4.82
C MET A 108 2.60 -4.43 5.04
N TRP A 109 3.85 -3.99 4.91
CA TRP A 109 4.98 -4.73 5.45
C TRP A 109 5.50 -4.06 6.71
N SER A 110 6.19 -4.83 7.55
CA SER A 110 7.10 -4.37 8.59
C SER A 110 8.55 -4.77 8.28
N THR A 111 9.51 -3.94 8.70
CA THR A 111 10.93 -4.30 8.61
C THR A 111 11.31 -5.32 9.69
N ASN A 112 12.30 -6.18 9.42
CA ASN A 112 12.76 -7.17 10.40
C ASN A 112 13.28 -6.52 11.69
N GLY A 113 13.88 -5.32 11.60
CA GLY A 113 14.35 -4.58 12.76
C GLY A 113 13.18 -4.13 13.66
N PHE A 114 12.15 -3.55 13.06
CA PHE A 114 10.93 -3.18 13.80
C PHE A 114 10.29 -4.41 14.47
N LEU A 115 10.09 -5.51 13.73
CA LEU A 115 9.52 -6.75 14.28
C LEU A 115 10.34 -7.31 15.45
N SER A 116 11.67 -7.22 15.37
CA SER A 116 12.56 -7.68 16.45
C SER A 116 12.46 -6.80 17.69
N ASN A 117 12.16 -5.51 17.53
CA ASN A 117 11.97 -4.58 18.65
C ASN A 117 10.58 -4.71 19.26
N ILE A 118 9.54 -4.90 18.46
CA ILE A 118 8.17 -5.16 18.95
C ILE A 118 8.14 -6.40 19.85
N LYS A 119 8.89 -7.45 19.53
CA LYS A 119 9.03 -8.66 20.38
C LYS A 119 9.65 -8.41 21.75
N LYS A 120 10.30 -7.27 21.97
CA LYS A 120 10.91 -6.89 23.24
C LYS A 120 9.98 -6.01 24.10
N LEU A 121 8.82 -5.61 23.57
CA LEU A 121 7.81 -4.91 24.36
C LEU A 121 7.27 -5.82 25.47
N SER A 122 6.82 -5.23 26.58
CA SER A 122 6.07 -5.97 27.58
C SER A 122 4.76 -6.48 26.99
N THR A 123 4.25 -7.59 27.54
CA THR A 123 2.98 -8.20 27.12
C THR A 123 1.83 -7.19 27.15
N ASP A 124 1.75 -6.35 28.18
CA ASP A 124 0.69 -5.33 28.28
C ASP A 124 0.76 -4.29 27.16
N ARG A 125 1.97 -3.86 26.77
CA ARG A 125 2.14 -2.91 25.66
C ARG A 125 1.83 -3.54 24.32
N PHE A 126 2.24 -4.79 24.11
CA PHE A 126 1.92 -5.52 22.89
C PHE A 126 0.41 -5.73 22.74
N ASN A 127 -0.26 -6.16 23.81
CA ASN A 127 -1.72 -6.34 23.83
C ASN A 127 -2.47 -5.01 23.63
N GLY A 128 -2.01 -3.93 24.25
CA GLY A 128 -2.61 -2.60 24.07
C GLY A 128 -2.49 -2.09 22.63
N MET A 129 -1.37 -2.36 21.97
CA MET A 129 -1.17 -2.06 20.56
C MET A 129 -2.11 -2.85 19.65
N GLU A 130 -2.23 -4.17 19.86
CA GLU A 130 -3.14 -5.02 19.08
C GLU A 130 -4.61 -4.64 19.30
N ALA A 131 -4.99 -4.33 20.54
CA ALA A 131 -6.32 -3.85 20.87
C ALA A 131 -6.66 -2.54 20.14
N LEU A 132 -5.76 -1.55 20.19
CA LEU A 132 -5.97 -0.26 19.53
C LEU A 132 -6.04 -0.39 18.00
N ALA A 133 -5.20 -1.25 17.40
CA ALA A 133 -5.26 -1.54 15.97
C ALA A 133 -6.64 -2.12 15.59
N LYS A 134 -7.14 -3.06 16.41
CA LYS A 134 -8.43 -3.71 16.19
C LYS A 134 -9.62 -2.78 16.40
N GLU A 135 -9.57 -1.91 17.42
CA GLU A 135 -10.59 -0.88 17.66
C GLU A 135 -10.74 0.07 16.48
N ASN A 136 -9.64 0.37 15.81
CA ASN A 136 -9.60 1.17 14.59
C ASN A 136 -9.81 0.35 13.30
N GLY A 137 -10.32 -0.89 13.41
CA GLY A 137 -10.72 -1.69 12.26
C GLY A 137 -9.55 -2.25 11.44
N ILE A 138 -8.32 -2.28 11.98
CA ILE A 138 -7.19 -2.94 11.34
C ILE A 138 -6.77 -4.20 12.09
N ASP A 139 -6.93 -5.32 11.42
CA ASP A 139 -6.34 -6.59 11.85
C ASP A 139 -4.85 -6.61 11.49
N LEU A 140 -4.01 -6.17 12.43
CA LEU A 140 -2.56 -6.08 12.26
C LEU A 140 -1.86 -7.23 12.95
N ASP A 141 -1.28 -8.15 12.17
CA ASP A 141 -0.39 -9.17 12.71
C ASP A 141 1.06 -8.63 12.75
N PHE A 142 1.45 -8.05 13.88
CA PHE A 142 2.82 -7.59 14.14
C PHE A 142 3.83 -8.71 14.44
N THR A 143 3.42 -9.97 14.36
CA THR A 143 4.34 -11.12 14.43
C THR A 143 4.90 -11.49 13.07
N ARG A 144 4.27 -10.99 11.98
CA ARG A 144 4.63 -11.32 10.60
C ARG A 144 5.17 -10.11 9.85
N LYS A 145 5.92 -10.41 8.78
CA LYS A 145 6.45 -9.39 7.87
C LYS A 145 5.35 -8.68 7.09
N TYR A 146 4.30 -9.40 6.69
CA TYR A 146 3.12 -8.82 6.06
C TYR A 146 2.03 -8.77 7.10
N ASN A 147 1.73 -7.57 7.56
CA ASN A 147 0.83 -7.34 8.68
C ASN A 147 -0.63 -7.38 8.24
N PHE A 148 -0.92 -6.94 7.01
CA PHE A 148 -2.21 -7.10 6.36
C PHE A 148 -2.07 -7.11 4.83
N LYS A 149 -3.11 -7.63 4.17
CA LYS A 149 -3.30 -7.56 2.72
C LYS A 149 -4.78 -7.46 2.40
N GLU A 150 -5.11 -6.56 1.48
CA GLU A 150 -6.44 -6.26 0.99
C GLU A 150 -6.41 -6.21 -0.53
N ILE A 151 -7.51 -6.61 -1.16
CA ILE A 151 -7.71 -6.51 -2.60
C ILE A 151 -8.93 -5.62 -2.80
N ILE A 152 -8.77 -4.55 -3.56
CA ILE A 152 -9.84 -3.58 -3.84
C ILE A 152 -10.24 -3.76 -5.30
N GLU A 153 -11.55 -3.84 -5.54
CA GLU A 153 -12.13 -3.89 -6.89
C GLU A 153 -12.25 -2.49 -7.48
N LEU A 154 -11.91 -2.37 -8.77
CA LEU A 154 -11.96 -1.14 -9.54
C LEU A 154 -13.32 -1.01 -10.23
N ASP A 155 -13.90 0.18 -10.19
CA ASP A 155 -15.01 0.56 -11.05
C ASP A 155 -14.46 0.94 -12.43
N LEU A 156 -14.45 -0.02 -13.36
CA LEU A 156 -13.87 0.15 -14.70
C LEU A 156 -14.52 1.27 -15.55
N ASN A 157 -15.64 1.83 -15.09
CA ASN A 157 -16.31 2.95 -15.77
C ASN A 157 -15.96 4.31 -15.13
N ASP A 158 -15.34 4.32 -13.95
CA ASP A 158 -15.05 5.54 -13.20
C ASP A 158 -13.72 5.42 -12.44
N ALA A 159 -12.67 5.98 -13.05
CA ALA A 159 -11.34 6.03 -12.47
C ALA A 159 -11.29 6.87 -11.18
N SER A 160 -12.14 7.90 -11.05
CA SER A 160 -12.16 8.77 -9.88
C SER A 160 -12.76 8.03 -8.69
N LYS A 161 -13.91 7.40 -8.88
CA LYS A 161 -14.53 6.56 -7.84
C LYS A 161 -13.63 5.41 -7.41
N SER A 162 -12.93 4.77 -8.36
CA SER A 162 -11.92 3.77 -8.04
C SER A 162 -10.80 4.33 -7.18
N ALA A 163 -10.28 5.51 -7.53
CA ALA A 163 -9.26 6.19 -6.75
C ALA A 163 -9.75 6.56 -5.35
N ASP A 164 -10.97 7.08 -5.21
CA ASP A 164 -11.57 7.46 -3.93
C ASP A 164 -11.67 6.26 -2.98
N ASN A 165 -12.15 5.11 -3.46
CA ASN A 165 -12.21 3.87 -2.67
C ASN A 165 -10.81 3.42 -2.19
N ILE A 166 -9.80 3.55 -3.04
CA ILE A 166 -8.40 3.21 -2.70
C ILE A 166 -7.85 4.20 -1.67
N VAL A 167 -8.13 5.49 -1.84
CA VAL A 167 -7.69 6.56 -0.93
C VAL A 167 -8.32 6.35 0.44
N GLU A 168 -9.62 6.10 0.51
CA GLU A 168 -10.34 5.81 1.76
C GLU A 168 -9.68 4.63 2.49
N SER A 169 -9.50 3.50 1.81
CA SER A 169 -8.83 2.34 2.39
C SER A 169 -7.41 2.66 2.88
N LEU A 170 -6.59 3.38 2.08
CA LEU A 170 -5.24 3.75 2.49
C LEU A 170 -5.21 4.73 3.66
N GLN A 171 -6.11 5.72 3.68
CA GLN A 171 -6.21 6.73 4.74
C GLN A 171 -6.68 6.11 6.05
N ASP A 172 -7.69 5.25 6.03
CA ASP A 172 -8.13 4.49 7.22
C ASP A 172 -6.97 3.70 7.82
N LYS A 173 -6.23 2.98 6.95
CA LYS A 173 -5.09 2.18 7.39
C LYS A 173 -3.99 3.06 7.98
N TRP A 174 -3.70 4.16 7.31
CA TRP A 174 -2.70 5.13 7.75
C TRP A 174 -3.08 5.80 9.08
N HIS A 175 -4.35 6.18 9.25
CA HIS A 175 -4.83 6.85 10.45
C HIS A 175 -4.70 5.97 11.69
N ALA A 176 -5.22 4.74 11.65
CA ALA A 176 -5.09 3.86 12.81
C ALA A 176 -3.62 3.52 13.13
N LEU A 177 -2.79 3.35 12.09
CA LEU A 177 -1.36 3.12 12.29
C LEU A 177 -0.70 4.31 12.96
N ASN A 178 -1.13 5.53 12.65
CA ASN A 178 -0.65 6.72 13.33
C ASN A 178 -1.01 6.69 14.82
N GLU A 179 -2.23 6.29 15.20
CA GLU A 179 -2.61 6.14 16.60
C GLU A 179 -1.78 5.08 17.34
N VAL A 180 -1.60 3.92 16.71
CA VAL A 180 -0.73 2.85 17.22
C VAL A 180 0.69 3.35 17.43
N VAL A 181 1.21 4.10 16.46
CA VAL A 181 2.54 4.67 16.51
C VAL A 181 2.68 5.68 17.65
N GLU A 182 1.69 6.54 17.84
CA GLU A 182 1.67 7.50 18.95
C GLU A 182 1.62 6.81 20.31
N LEU A 183 0.83 5.74 20.46
CA LEU A 183 0.81 4.94 21.70
C LEU A 183 2.19 4.34 22.01
N LEU A 184 2.87 3.83 20.97
CA LEU A 184 4.21 3.27 21.11
C LEU A 184 5.25 4.34 21.46
N ALA A 185 5.07 5.58 20.98
CA ALA A 185 5.99 6.69 21.20
C ALA A 185 5.77 7.49 22.50
N LYS A 186 4.58 7.49 23.11
CA LYS A 186 4.22 8.40 24.22
C LYS A 186 4.73 8.03 25.62
N ASN A 187 5.25 6.83 25.86
CA ASN A 187 5.55 6.35 27.22
C ASN A 187 7.01 5.86 27.40
N GLU A 188 7.94 6.83 27.47
CA GLU A 188 9.17 6.73 28.28
C GLU A 188 8.92 7.37 29.66
#